data_AF-A0A3B8XCK5-F1
#
_entry.id   AF-A0A3B8XCK5-F1
#
_cell.length_a   1.000
_cell.length_b   1.000
_cell.length_c   1.000
_cell.angle_alpha   90.00
_cell.angle_beta   90.00
_cell.angle_gamma   90.00
#
_symmetry.space_group_name_H-M   'P 1'
#
loop_
_entity.id
_entity.type
_entity.pdbx_description
1 polymer ?
#
loop_
_entity_poly.entity_id
_entity_poly.type
_entity_poly.pdbx_seq_one_letter_code
_entity_poly.pdbx_strand_id
1 'polypeptide(L)'
;MAAPGMGVWQHAGGLDMLHDLQAAVSEYIGWLQLEANRSPNTVRAYQSELARLTSFLAANGHSLALGDLRHEDLRAYQRHLAGRLKGPASRARALVAIRSWLRWLAREGFMERDLSNGITLPKL
;
A
#
# COMPACT_ATOMS: atom_id res chain seq x y z
N MET A 1 -17.76 13.41 -21.57
CA MET A 1 -17.89 11.94 -21.50
C MET A 1 -16.48 11.36 -21.40
N ALA A 2 -16.00 11.11 -20.19
CA ALA A 2 -14.76 10.37 -19.99
C ALA A 2 -15.09 8.88 -20.06
N ALA A 3 -14.31 8.12 -20.84
CA ALA A 3 -14.46 6.68 -20.97
C ALA A 3 -14.35 5.99 -19.59
N PRO A 4 -15.16 4.96 -19.30
CA PRO A 4 -14.98 4.16 -18.10
C PRO A 4 -13.68 3.36 -18.26
N GLY A 5 -12.78 3.48 -17.28
CA GLY A 5 -11.62 2.59 -17.19
C GLY A 5 -12.08 1.17 -16.91
N MET A 6 -12.45 0.44 -17.96
CA MET A 6 -12.53 -1.02 -17.95
C MET A 6 -11.09 -1.56 -17.92
N GLY A 7 -10.60 -1.85 -16.72
CA GLY A 7 -9.43 -2.68 -16.48
C GLY A 7 -9.88 -3.99 -15.85
N VAL A 8 -10.13 -4.97 -16.71
CA VAL A 8 -10.10 -6.43 -16.50
C VAL A 8 -10.12 -6.92 -15.05
N TRP A 9 -11.27 -7.36 -14.52
CA TRP A 9 -11.47 -8.58 -13.71
C TRP A 9 -12.98 -8.83 -13.52
N GLN A 10 -13.67 -9.31 -14.57
CA GLN A 10 -14.92 -10.03 -14.37
C GLN A 10 -14.60 -11.45 -13.91
N HIS A 11 -14.20 -11.59 -12.66
CA HIS A 11 -14.34 -12.84 -11.93
C HIS A 11 -15.08 -12.55 -10.64
N ALA A 12 -16.28 -13.11 -10.51
CA ALA A 12 -16.89 -13.38 -9.22
C ALA A 12 -15.91 -14.25 -8.41
N GLY A 13 -15.02 -13.60 -7.65
CA GLY A 13 -13.89 -14.24 -6.96
C GLY A 13 -12.71 -13.33 -6.61
N GLY A 14 -12.65 -12.08 -7.11
CA GLY A 14 -11.49 -11.18 -6.87
C GLY A 14 -11.23 -10.80 -5.40
N LEU A 15 -12.25 -10.86 -4.54
CA LEU A 15 -12.11 -10.60 -3.09
C LEU A 15 -11.68 -11.86 -2.30
N ASP A 16 -11.68 -13.04 -2.93
CA ASP A 16 -11.37 -14.32 -2.25
C ASP A 16 -9.86 -14.62 -2.24
N MET A 17 -9.08 -14.03 -3.16
CA MET A 17 -7.62 -14.24 -3.20
C MET A 17 -6.83 -13.26 -2.32
N LEU A 18 -7.30 -12.01 -2.16
CA LEU A 18 -6.63 -10.98 -1.36
C LEU A 18 -7.16 -10.94 0.08
N HIS A 19 -6.91 -12.02 0.83
CA HIS A 19 -7.33 -12.11 2.23
C HIS A 19 -6.36 -11.40 3.19
N ASP A 20 -5.09 -11.24 2.80
CA ASP A 20 -4.03 -10.68 3.64
C ASP A 20 -3.22 -9.57 2.96
N LEU A 21 -2.42 -8.86 3.75
CA LEU A 21 -1.58 -7.76 3.26
C LEU A 21 -0.45 -8.24 2.33
N GLN A 22 0.05 -9.47 2.44
CA GLN A 22 1.14 -9.97 1.59
C GLN A 22 0.66 -10.24 0.16
N ALA A 23 -0.50 -10.88 0.03
CA ALA A 23 -1.17 -11.09 -1.24
C ALA A 23 -1.47 -9.72 -1.89
N ALA A 24 -1.98 -8.77 -1.11
CA ALA A 24 -2.34 -7.44 -1.60
C ALA A 24 -1.11 -6.62 -2.05
N VAL A 25 0.04 -6.80 -1.40
CA VAL A 25 1.31 -6.23 -1.84
C VAL A 25 1.77 -6.90 -3.14
N SER A 26 1.71 -8.23 -3.22
CA SER A 26 2.16 -8.98 -4.40
C SER A 26 1.38 -8.58 -5.65
N GLU A 27 0.06 -8.46 -5.54
CA GLU A 27 -0.80 -8.02 -6.63
C GLU A 27 -0.46 -6.59 -7.09
N TYR A 28 -0.28 -5.67 -6.13
CA TYR A 28 0.12 -4.31 -6.45
C TYR A 28 1.49 -4.21 -7.13
N ILE A 29 2.46 -5.03 -6.71
CA ILE A 29 3.77 -5.08 -7.36
C ILE A 29 3.66 -5.61 -8.79
N GLY A 30 2.82 -6.63 -9.02
CA GLY A 30 2.49 -7.10 -10.38
C GLY A 30 1.87 -6.01 -11.24
N TRP A 31 0.87 -5.30 -10.71
CA TRP A 31 0.23 -4.17 -11.38
C TRP A 31 1.23 -3.05 -11.72
N LEU A 32 2.16 -2.72 -10.81
CA LEU A 32 3.17 -1.68 -11.07
C LEU A 32 4.09 -2.03 -12.24
N GLN A 33 4.42 -3.32 -12.40
CA GLN A 33 5.29 -3.82 -13.44
C GLN A 33 4.57 -3.87 -14.80
N LEU A 34 3.36 -4.42 -14.82
CA LEU A 34 2.67 -4.78 -16.05
C LEU A 34 1.80 -3.65 -16.61
N GLU A 35 1.10 -2.93 -15.73
CA GLU A 35 0.10 -1.94 -16.16
C GLU A 35 0.58 -0.50 -15.94
N ALA A 36 1.14 -0.20 -14.77
CA ALA A 36 1.61 1.15 -14.46
C ALA A 36 2.95 1.51 -15.12
N ASN A 37 3.59 0.51 -15.76
CA ASN A 37 4.88 0.58 -16.45
C ASN A 37 5.93 1.36 -15.63
N ARG A 38 6.03 1.06 -14.33
CA ARG A 38 7.01 1.70 -13.45
C ARG A 38 8.38 1.08 -13.67
N SER A 39 9.42 1.91 -13.54
CA SER A 39 10.79 1.43 -13.70
C SER A 39 11.11 0.32 -12.68
N PRO A 40 11.98 -0.66 -13.02
CA PRO A 40 12.36 -1.74 -12.11
C PRO A 40 12.87 -1.24 -10.76
N ASN A 41 13.57 -0.10 -10.73
CA ASN A 41 14.04 0.54 -9.50
C ASN A 41 12.89 1.04 -8.63
N THR A 42 11.84 1.63 -9.24
CA THR A 42 10.66 2.08 -8.50
C THR A 42 9.90 0.91 -7.92
N VAL A 43 9.72 -0.16 -8.71
CA VAL A 43 9.05 -1.39 -8.27
C VAL A 43 9.77 -2.02 -7.07
N ARG A 44 11.10 -2.19 -7.15
CA ARG A 44 11.91 -2.72 -6.05
C ARG A 44 11.84 -1.85 -4.80
N ALA A 45 11.90 -0.53 -4.97
CA ALA A 45 11.76 0.40 -3.85
C ALA A 45 10.39 0.24 -3.18
N TYR A 46 9.30 0.19 -3.95
CA TYR A 46 7.95 0.07 -3.41
C TYR A 46 7.76 -1.28 -2.71
N GLN A 47 8.24 -2.37 -3.31
CA GLN A 47 8.23 -3.70 -2.71
C GLN A 47 8.95 -3.70 -1.36
N SER A 48 10.12 -3.08 -1.26
CA SER A 48 10.88 -3.01 0.01
C SER A 48 10.13 -2.22 1.08
N GLU A 49 9.54 -1.08 0.74
CA GLU A 49 8.81 -0.27 1.74
C GLU A 49 7.54 -0.96 2.23
N LEU A 50 6.81 -1.66 1.34
CA LEU A 50 5.62 -2.42 1.70
C LEU A 50 5.96 -3.68 2.53
N ALA A 51 7.07 -4.33 2.24
CA ALA A 51 7.58 -5.43 3.07
C ALA A 51 7.93 -4.96 4.49
N ARG A 52 8.48 -3.73 4.64
CA ARG A 52 8.75 -3.16 5.97
C ARG A 52 7.48 -2.83 6.74
N LEU A 53 6.45 -2.31 6.07
CA LEU A 53 5.14 -2.06 6.70
C LEU A 53 4.55 -3.37 7.24
N THR A 54 4.43 -4.39 6.39
CA THR A 54 3.84 -5.68 6.78
C THR A 54 4.65 -6.37 7.88
N SER A 55 5.98 -6.32 7.80
CA SER A 55 6.86 -6.85 8.86
C SER A 55 6.68 -6.10 10.18
N PHE A 56 6.54 -4.77 10.15
CA PHE A 56 6.26 -3.98 11.34
C PHE A 56 4.93 -4.38 11.97
N LEU A 57 3.87 -4.49 11.17
CA LEU A 57 2.54 -4.85 11.67
C LEU A 57 2.56 -6.23 12.34
N ALA A 58 3.18 -7.21 11.70
CA ALA A 58 3.36 -8.55 12.26
C ALA A 58 4.13 -8.53 13.59
N ALA A 59 5.26 -7.83 13.63
CA ALA A 59 6.12 -7.76 14.81
C ALA A 59 5.49 -7.01 16.00
N ASN A 60 4.47 -6.20 15.77
CA ASN A 60 3.80 -5.41 16.80
C ASN A 60 2.38 -5.93 17.12
N GLY A 61 2.03 -7.14 16.64
CA GLY A 61 0.77 -7.80 16.99
C GLY A 61 -0.48 -7.23 16.31
N HIS A 62 -0.31 -6.50 15.21
CA HIS A 62 -1.44 -6.03 14.39
C HIS A 62 -1.97 -7.14 13.49
N SER A 63 -3.25 -7.07 13.11
CA SER A 63 -3.83 -7.97 12.12
C SER A 63 -3.13 -7.79 10.77
N LEU A 64 -2.91 -8.91 10.07
CA LEU A 64 -2.42 -8.94 8.69
C LEU A 64 -3.54 -9.25 7.69
N ALA A 65 -4.78 -9.38 8.15
CA ALA A 65 -5.92 -9.50 7.24
C ALA A 65 -6.15 -8.16 6.54
N LEU A 66 -6.38 -8.20 5.22
CA LEU A 66 -6.56 -6.98 4.43
C LEU A 66 -7.76 -6.16 4.92
N GLY A 67 -8.87 -6.84 5.21
CA GLY A 67 -10.11 -6.24 5.72
C GLY A 67 -9.99 -5.66 7.13
N ASP A 68 -8.91 -5.94 7.85
CA ASP A 68 -8.67 -5.43 9.20
C ASP A 68 -7.73 -4.22 9.23
N LEU A 69 -7.10 -3.84 8.12
CA LEU A 69 -6.22 -2.66 8.11
C LEU A 69 -7.01 -1.39 8.45
N ARG A 70 -6.51 -0.61 9.40
CA ARG A 70 -7.12 0.65 9.86
C ARG A 70 -6.13 1.81 9.86
N HIS A 71 -6.65 3.03 10.03
CA HIS A 71 -5.81 4.22 10.16
C HIS A 71 -4.88 4.17 11.38
N GLU A 72 -5.27 3.52 12.48
CA GLU A 72 -4.43 3.35 13.67
C GLU A 72 -3.15 2.57 13.38
N ASP A 73 -3.21 1.53 12.56
CA ASP A 73 -2.05 0.74 12.14
C ASP A 73 -1.08 1.62 11.33
N LEU A 74 -1.62 2.39 10.39
CA LEU A 74 -0.87 3.33 9.56
C LEU A 74 -0.26 4.46 10.39
N ARG A 75 -0.96 4.96 11.42
CA ARG A 75 -0.44 5.96 12.37
C ARG A 75 0.66 5.36 13.26
N ALA A 76 0.52 4.12 13.69
CA ALA A 76 1.56 3.40 14.44
C ALA A 76 2.83 3.27 13.61
N TYR A 77 2.71 2.86 12.34
CA TYR A 77 3.87 2.75 11.44
C TYR A 77 4.51 4.11 11.13
N GLN A 78 3.72 5.17 10.93
CA GLN A 78 4.26 6.52 10.74
C GLN A 78 5.09 7.00 11.95
N ARG A 79 4.64 6.71 13.18
CA ARG A 79 5.41 6.98 14.40
C ARG A 79 6.70 6.15 14.46
N HIS A 80 6.63 4.87 14.09
CA HIS A 80 7.80 4.00 14.00
C HIS A 80 8.85 4.57 13.02
N LEU A 81 8.42 4.98 11.82
CA LEU A 81 9.31 5.60 10.83
C LEU A 81 9.90 6.93 11.34
N ALA A 82 9.14 7.73 12.07
CA ALA A 82 9.63 8.97 12.67
C ALA A 82 10.77 8.73 13.67
N GLY A 83 10.70 7.65 14.46
CA GLY A 83 11.77 7.25 15.37
C GLY A 83 13.00 6.63 14.67
N ARG A 84 12.81 5.94 13.54
CA ARG A 84 13.88 5.26 12.78
C ARG A 84 14.61 6.16 11.79
N LEU A 85 13.88 7.03 11.09
CA LEU A 85 14.39 7.84 9.98
C LEU A 85 14.43 9.32 10.38
N LYS A 86 15.63 9.85 10.60
CA LYS A 86 15.82 11.24 11.06
C LYS A 86 15.44 12.29 10.00
N GLY A 87 15.67 12.01 8.72
CA GLY A 87 15.43 12.96 7.62
C GLY A 87 13.99 12.97 7.09
N PRO A 88 13.36 14.15 6.87
CA PRO A 88 12.02 14.25 6.31
C PRO A 88 11.91 13.66 4.90
N ALA A 89 12.96 13.83 4.08
CA ALA A 89 13.01 13.28 2.73
C ALA A 89 13.00 11.75 2.70
N SER A 90 13.72 11.09 3.62
CA SER A 90 13.74 9.64 3.70
C SER A 90 12.39 9.08 4.13
N ARG A 91 11.74 9.74 5.11
CA ARG A 91 10.39 9.39 5.55
C ARG A 91 9.36 9.58 4.44
N ALA A 92 9.41 10.71 3.72
CA ALA A 92 8.50 10.98 2.61
C ALA A 92 8.61 9.91 1.52
N ARG A 93 9.83 9.49 1.15
CA ARG A 93 10.06 8.42 0.17
C ARG A 93 9.45 7.09 0.60
N ALA A 94 9.62 6.70 1.86
CA ALA A 94 9.01 5.47 2.39
C ALA A 94 7.47 5.52 2.35
N LEU A 95 6.88 6.65 2.74
CA LEU A 95 5.44 6.81 2.84
C LEU A 95 4.72 6.96 1.49
N VAL A 96 5.42 7.41 0.45
CA VAL A 96 4.85 7.51 -0.91
C VAL A 96 4.45 6.14 -1.45
N ALA A 97 5.25 5.10 -1.23
CA ALA A 97 4.92 3.74 -1.67
C ALA A 97 3.62 3.24 -1.00
N ILE A 98 3.50 3.42 0.31
CA ILE A 98 2.32 3.01 1.09
C ILE A 98 1.08 3.78 0.64
N ARG A 99 1.18 5.10 0.48
CA ARG A 99 0.06 5.92 0.01
C ARG A 99 -0.41 5.49 -1.38
N SER A 100 0.52 5.17 -2.26
CA SER A 100 0.22 4.73 -3.63
C SER A 100 -0.47 3.36 -3.66
N TRP A 101 -0.03 2.42 -2.82
CA TRP A 101 -0.66 1.11 -2.65
C TRP A 101 -2.09 1.20 -2.10
N LEU A 102 -2.32 2.00 -1.05
CA LEU A 102 -3.66 2.19 -0.47
C LEU A 102 -4.64 2.80 -1.48
N ARG A 103 -4.19 3.78 -2.27
CA ARG A 103 -5.01 4.37 -3.35
C ARG A 103 -5.37 3.35 -4.41
N TRP A 104 -4.42 2.48 -4.77
CA TRP A 104 -4.67 1.42 -5.73
C TRP A 104 -5.70 0.43 -5.19
N LEU A 105 -5.54 -0.06 -3.95
CA LEU A 105 -6.50 -0.96 -3.30
C LEU A 105 -7.93 -0.40 -3.30
N ALA A 106 -8.09 0.87 -2.95
CA ALA A 106 -9.40 1.51 -2.94
C ALA A 106 -9.97 1.70 -4.35
N ARG A 107 -9.13 2.05 -5.33
CA ARG A 107 -9.54 2.23 -6.73
C ARG A 107 -9.99 0.91 -7.37
N GLU A 108 -9.30 -0.19 -7.07
CA GLU A 108 -9.65 -1.53 -7.58
C GLU A 108 -10.79 -2.20 -6.78
N GLY A 109 -11.31 -1.54 -5.74
CA GLY A 109 -12.43 -2.06 -4.95
C GLY A 109 -12.08 -3.12 -3.91
N PHE A 110 -10.79 -3.38 -3.65
CA PHE A 110 -10.33 -4.29 -2.59
C PHE A 110 -10.50 -3.70 -1.18
N MET A 111 -10.80 -2.41 -1.09
CA MET A 111 -11.04 -1.72 0.17
C MET A 111 -12.18 -0.72 0.00
N GLU A 112 -13.19 -0.80 0.86
CA GLU A 112 -14.37 0.08 0.78
C GLU A 112 -14.02 1.56 0.97
N ARG A 113 -12.98 1.86 1.76
CA ARG A 113 -12.55 3.21 2.10
C ARG A 113 -11.09 3.41 1.76
N ASP A 114 -10.79 4.50 1.04
CA ASP A 114 -9.40 4.90 0.80
C ASP A 114 -8.72 5.38 2.08
N LEU A 115 -7.80 4.56 2.61
CA LEU A 115 -6.99 4.88 3.80
C LEU A 115 -5.76 5.75 3.47
N SER A 116 -5.53 6.06 2.19
CA SER A 116 -4.33 6.80 1.77
C SER A 116 -4.29 8.24 2.31
N ASN A 117 -5.45 8.80 2.65
CA ASN A 117 -5.57 10.12 3.30
C ASN A 117 -4.99 10.14 4.73
N GLY A 118 -4.86 8.97 5.37
CA GLY A 118 -4.22 8.81 6.68
C GLY A 118 -2.69 8.86 6.62
N ILE A 119 -2.09 8.90 5.42
CA ILE A 119 -0.64 8.98 5.24
C ILE A 119 -0.20 10.44 5.13
N THR A 120 0.45 10.93 6.17
CA THR A 120 1.03 12.27 6.23
C THR A 120 2.46 12.27 5.72
N LEU A 121 2.71 12.93 4.59
CA LEU A 121 4.07 13.13 4.12
C LEU A 121 4.73 14.30 4.87
N PRO A 122 5.93 14.14 5.44
CA PRO A 122 6.65 15.23 6.06
C PRO A 122 6.94 16.35 5.05
N LYS A 123 6.88 17.61 5.52
CA LYS A 123 7.37 18.74 4.75
C LYS A 123 8.89 18.62 4.58
N LEU A 124 9.36 18.86 3.36
CA LEU A 124 10.78 18.89 3.01
C LEU A 124 11.39 20.26 3.27
#